data_AF-A0A6M5YRK3-F1
#
_entry.id   AF-A0A6M5YRK3-F1
#
_cell.length_a   1.000
_cell.length_b   1.000
_cell.length_c   1.000
_cell.angle_alpha   90.00
_cell.angle_beta   90.00
_cell.angle_gamma   90.00
#
_symmetry.space_group_name_H-M   'P 1'
#
loop_
_entity.id
_entity.type
_entity.pdbx_description
1 polymer ?
#
loop_
_entity_poly.entity_id
_entity_poly.type
_entity_poly.pdbx_seq_one_letter_code
_entity_poly.pdbx_strand_id
1 'polypeptide(L)'
;MDSESWEQSRNLQKMIRSVDPRQCDRKLRLFAVACCRRVWDLITDPAAKRLVELTEQFADGAIDREALRNVWSGAPDYPRADGAAKQAAAFGCASWEAAADSYTRAAHDAEAAVAEAIDEPDSPEVGLRKYELRGRERAAQLDLLREVLRNPFRSVSFSPTWRTETAVLLARQMYESRDFSAMPILADALQDAGCDHTLVLDHCRDPGQIHVRGCWVVDLVLGKS
;
A
#
# COMPACT_ATOMS: atom_id res chain seq x y z
N MET A 1 -16.10 8.03 -9.66
CA MET A 1 -14.93 8.85 -10.00
C MET A 1 -14.56 8.50 -11.43
N ASP A 2 -13.88 9.39 -12.16
CA ASP A 2 -13.36 9.10 -13.50
C ASP A 2 -11.81 9.09 -13.48
N SER A 3 -11.18 8.83 -14.64
CA SER A 3 -9.72 8.69 -14.70
C SER A 3 -8.97 9.96 -14.30
N GLU A 4 -9.41 11.14 -14.77
CA GLU A 4 -8.72 12.40 -14.49
C GLU A 4 -8.91 12.83 -13.03
N SER A 5 -10.13 12.73 -12.51
CA SER A 5 -10.41 13.04 -11.11
C SER A 5 -9.72 12.07 -10.14
N TRP A 6 -9.42 10.84 -10.55
CA TRP A 6 -8.56 9.93 -9.78
C TRP A 6 -7.13 10.45 -9.68
N GLU A 7 -6.52 10.80 -10.82
CA GLU A 7 -5.13 11.27 -10.83
C GLU A 7 -4.95 12.55 -10.01
N GLN A 8 -5.90 13.48 -10.10
CA GLN A 8 -5.80 14.78 -9.42
C GLN A 8 -6.30 14.76 -7.97
N SER A 9 -6.97 13.68 -7.52
CA SER A 9 -7.55 13.63 -6.19
C SER A 9 -6.48 13.69 -5.09
N ARG A 10 -6.74 14.53 -4.08
CA ARG A 10 -5.97 14.59 -2.83
C ARG A 10 -6.74 14.07 -1.62
N ASN A 11 -7.87 13.40 -1.87
CA ASN A 11 -8.74 12.85 -0.84
C ASN A 11 -8.74 11.32 -0.91
N LEU A 12 -8.00 10.71 0.01
CA LEU A 12 -7.82 9.26 0.09
C LEU A 12 -9.15 8.52 0.28
N GLN A 13 -9.99 8.99 1.21
CA GLN A 13 -11.29 8.39 1.50
C GLN A 13 -12.20 8.39 0.26
N LYS A 14 -12.21 9.48 -0.51
CA LYS A 14 -12.96 9.59 -1.76
C LYS A 14 -12.46 8.61 -2.82
N MET A 15 -11.15 8.42 -2.91
CA MET A 15 -10.54 7.45 -3.85
C MET A 15 -10.88 6.01 -3.45
N ILE A 16 -10.66 5.63 -2.19
CA ILE A 16 -10.98 4.28 -1.69
C ILE A 16 -12.47 3.95 -1.85
N ARG A 17 -13.37 4.90 -1.58
CA ARG A 17 -14.82 4.69 -1.78
C ARG A 17 -15.26 4.65 -3.25
N SER A 18 -14.37 4.97 -4.19
CA SER A 18 -14.69 5.00 -5.63
C SER A 18 -14.35 3.70 -6.36
N VAL A 19 -13.69 2.74 -5.70
CA VAL A 19 -13.35 1.41 -6.26
C VAL A 19 -14.30 0.33 -5.73
N ASP A 20 -14.54 -0.73 -6.51
CA ASP A 20 -15.31 -1.90 -6.04
C ASP A 20 -14.50 -2.68 -5.00
N PRO A 21 -14.91 -2.66 -3.73
CA PRO A 21 -14.14 -3.24 -2.61
C PRO A 21 -13.90 -4.74 -2.77
N ARG A 22 -14.82 -5.45 -3.42
CA ARG A 22 -14.70 -6.91 -3.63
C ARG A 22 -13.59 -7.27 -4.61
N GLN A 23 -13.25 -6.34 -5.50
CA GLN A 23 -12.23 -6.54 -6.52
C GLN A 23 -10.86 -6.04 -6.09
N CYS A 24 -10.78 -5.32 -4.96
CA CYS A 24 -9.55 -4.68 -4.51
C CYS A 24 -9.21 -4.87 -3.03
N ASP A 25 -9.89 -5.74 -2.27
CA ASP A 25 -9.61 -5.96 -0.85
C ASP A 25 -8.13 -6.29 -0.59
N ARG A 26 -7.56 -7.21 -1.39
CA ARG A 26 -6.13 -7.54 -1.33
C ARG A 26 -5.25 -6.30 -1.50
N LYS A 27 -5.55 -5.48 -2.51
CA LYS A 27 -4.80 -4.27 -2.83
C LYS A 27 -4.94 -3.19 -1.76
N LEU A 28 -6.15 -2.97 -1.24
CA LEU A 28 -6.39 -2.01 -0.15
C LEU A 28 -5.70 -2.43 1.16
N ARG A 29 -5.63 -3.74 1.41
CA ARG A 29 -4.87 -4.30 2.52
C ARG A 29 -3.37 -4.06 2.36
N LEU A 30 -2.81 -4.31 1.17
CA LEU A 30 -1.40 -4.01 0.87
C LEU A 30 -1.09 -2.51 0.94
N PHE A 31 -2.03 -1.65 0.51
CA PHE A 31 -1.94 -0.20 0.72
C PHE A 31 -1.86 0.17 2.21
N ALA A 32 -2.73 -0.40 3.05
CA ALA A 32 -2.71 -0.14 4.49
C ALA A 32 -1.42 -0.65 5.16
N VAL A 33 -0.92 -1.82 4.73
CA VAL A 33 0.39 -2.36 5.14
C VAL A 33 1.52 -1.41 4.73
N ALA A 34 1.48 -0.88 3.50
CA ALA A 34 2.49 0.07 3.02
C ALA A 34 2.48 1.38 3.84
N CYS A 35 1.31 1.87 4.25
CA CYS A 35 1.21 3.00 5.19
C CYS A 35 1.87 2.68 6.54
N CYS A 36 1.63 1.48 7.10
CA CYS A 36 2.26 1.06 8.35
C CYS A 36 3.79 0.93 8.21
N ARG A 37 4.28 0.43 7.07
CA ARG A 37 5.71 0.30 6.78
C ARG A 37 6.43 1.65 6.71
N ARG A 38 5.75 2.72 6.27
CA ARG A 38 6.33 4.08 6.26
C ARG A 38 6.62 4.62 7.65
N VAL A 39 5.83 4.21 8.64
CA VAL A 39 5.98 4.58 10.04
C VAL A 39 6.56 3.44 10.89
N TRP A 40 7.24 2.48 10.26
CA TRP A 40 7.72 1.26 10.91
C TRP A 40 8.55 1.50 12.18
N ASP A 41 9.39 2.54 12.16
CA ASP A 41 10.24 2.88 13.31
C ASP A 41 9.45 3.50 14.47
N LEU A 42 8.24 4.03 14.20
CA LEU A 42 7.31 4.53 15.21
C LEU A 42 6.42 3.42 15.79
N ILE A 43 6.33 2.26 15.14
CA ILE A 43 5.62 1.09 15.66
C ILE A 43 6.51 0.45 16.73
N THR A 44 6.08 0.57 17.98
CA THR A 44 6.89 0.16 19.14
C THR A 44 6.55 -1.23 19.63
N ASP A 45 5.30 -1.66 19.47
CA ASP A 45 4.86 -2.99 19.89
C ASP A 45 5.33 -4.06 18.88
N PRO A 46 6.16 -5.03 19.30
CA PRO A 46 6.54 -6.15 18.43
C PRO A 46 5.35 -6.94 17.89
N ALA A 47 4.25 -7.03 18.65
CA ALA A 47 3.03 -7.69 18.19
C ALA A 47 2.35 -6.89 17.05
N ALA A 48 2.39 -5.56 17.09
CA ALA A 48 1.90 -4.71 16.01
C ALA A 48 2.75 -4.87 14.73
N LYS A 49 4.08 -4.89 14.85
CA LYS A 49 4.99 -5.19 13.72
C LYS A 49 4.70 -6.55 13.10
N ARG A 50 4.56 -7.58 13.94
CA ARG A 50 4.20 -8.93 13.50
C ARG A 50 2.82 -8.98 12.83
N LEU A 51 1.86 -8.18 13.31
CA LEU A 51 0.53 -8.10 12.71
C LEU A 51 0.58 -7.49 11.30
N VAL A 52 1.42 -6.46 11.06
CA VAL A 52 1.63 -5.90 9.71
C VAL A 52 2.18 -6.96 8.75
N GLU A 53 3.19 -7.72 9.20
CA GLU A 53 3.80 -8.80 8.41
C GLU A 53 2.80 -9.90 8.05
N LEU A 54 2.00 -10.35 9.02
CA LEU A 54 0.99 -11.38 8.79
C LEU A 54 -0.17 -10.85 7.94
N THR A 55 -0.54 -9.58 8.08
CA THR A 55 -1.54 -8.93 7.22
C THR A 55 -1.10 -8.93 5.76
N GLU A 56 0.19 -8.72 5.50
CA GLU A 56 0.77 -8.81 4.17
C GLU A 56 0.70 -10.25 3.61
N GLN A 57 1.07 -11.25 4.42
CA GLN A 57 0.97 -12.67 4.05
C GLN A 57 -0.48 -13.10 3.80
N PHE A 58 -1.41 -12.62 4.62
CA PHE A 58 -2.84 -12.86 4.48
C PHE A 58 -3.39 -12.22 3.20
N ALA A 59 -2.93 -11.01 2.85
CA ALA A 59 -3.29 -10.36 1.59
C ALA A 59 -2.97 -11.24 0.37
N ASP A 60 -1.84 -11.94 0.41
CA ASP A 60 -1.40 -12.85 -0.64
C ASP A 60 -1.96 -14.28 -0.51
N GLY A 61 -2.79 -14.56 0.50
CA GLY A 61 -3.35 -15.88 0.75
C GLY A 61 -2.33 -16.92 1.25
N ALA A 62 -1.16 -16.48 1.73
CA ALA A 62 -0.11 -17.36 2.25
C ALA A 62 -0.44 -17.90 3.66
N ILE A 63 -1.29 -17.18 4.39
CA ILE A 63 -1.88 -17.62 5.66
C ILE A 63 -3.40 -17.44 5.59
N ASP A 64 -4.12 -18.16 6.45
CA ASP A 64 -5.56 -18.01 6.56
C ASP A 64 -5.97 -16.94 7.60
N ARG A 65 -7.29 -16.78 7.71
CA ARG A 65 -7.93 -15.85 8.65
C ARG A 65 -7.62 -16.24 10.11
N GLU A 66 -7.55 -17.54 10.44
CA GLU A 66 -7.34 -17.96 11.82
C GLU A 66 -5.92 -17.65 12.30
N ALA A 67 -4.91 -17.87 11.45
CA ALA A 67 -3.53 -17.52 11.72
C ALA A 67 -3.35 -16.02 12.02
N LEU A 68 -4.05 -15.15 11.28
CA LEU A 68 -4.04 -13.71 11.53
C LEU A 68 -4.77 -13.36 12.85
N ARG A 69 -5.87 -14.04 13.18
CA ARG A 69 -6.62 -13.86 14.44
C ARG A 69 -5.77 -14.14 15.67
N ASN A 70 -4.95 -15.18 15.61
CA ASN A 70 -4.20 -15.65 16.78
C ASN A 70 -3.16 -14.65 17.29
N VAL A 71 -2.78 -13.68 16.46
CA VAL A 71 -1.85 -12.59 16.82
C VAL A 71 -2.61 -11.34 17.23
N TRP A 72 -3.87 -11.23 16.83
CA TRP A 72 -4.72 -10.12 17.16
C TRP A 72 -5.09 -10.18 18.65
N SER A 73 -4.43 -9.37 19.48
CA SER A 73 -4.84 -9.11 20.86
C SER A 73 -5.99 -8.09 20.85
N GLY A 74 -7.16 -8.53 21.30
CA GLY A 74 -8.29 -7.64 21.55
C GLY A 74 -8.01 -6.72 22.75
N ALA A 75 -8.25 -5.41 22.57
CA ALA A 75 -8.23 -4.28 23.54
C ALA A 75 -6.86 -3.65 23.91
N PRO A 76 -6.82 -2.46 24.57
CA PRO A 76 -7.40 -1.12 24.27
C PRO A 76 -6.30 -0.06 23.96
N ASP A 77 -6.66 1.22 23.69
CA ASP A 77 -5.80 2.42 23.50
C ASP A 77 -4.29 2.19 23.23
N TYR A 78 -3.95 1.92 21.97
CA TYR A 78 -2.56 1.87 21.53
C TYR A 78 -2.10 3.25 21.04
N PRO A 79 -0.79 3.54 21.10
CA PRO A 79 -0.22 4.62 20.30
C PRO A 79 -0.68 4.49 18.84
N ARG A 80 -0.91 5.62 18.16
CA ARG A 80 -1.50 5.58 16.80
C ARG A 80 -0.70 4.75 15.80
N ALA A 81 0.63 4.73 15.91
CA ALA A 81 1.47 3.88 15.07
C ALA A 81 1.11 2.39 15.20
N ASP A 82 0.95 1.90 16.43
CA ASP A 82 0.55 0.52 16.70
C ASP A 82 -0.93 0.28 16.35
N GLY A 83 -1.79 1.31 16.54
CA GLY A 83 -3.19 1.31 16.11
C GLY A 83 -3.36 1.14 14.59
N ALA A 84 -2.49 1.78 13.79
CA ALA A 84 -2.49 1.67 12.33
C ALA A 84 -2.33 0.21 11.88
N ALA A 85 -1.44 -0.56 12.52
CA ALA A 85 -1.25 -1.98 12.22
C ALA A 85 -2.53 -2.80 12.44
N LYS A 86 -3.29 -2.49 13.49
CA LYS A 86 -4.57 -3.16 13.80
C LYS A 86 -5.63 -2.82 12.77
N GLN A 87 -5.72 -1.56 12.36
CA GLN A 87 -6.65 -1.12 11.33
C GLN A 87 -6.31 -1.74 9.96
N ALA A 88 -5.02 -1.86 9.63
CA ALA A 88 -4.56 -2.47 8.38
C ALA A 88 -4.94 -3.95 8.27
N ALA A 89 -4.96 -4.69 9.39
CA ALA A 89 -5.41 -6.07 9.40
C ALA A 89 -6.89 -6.22 9.02
N ALA A 90 -7.74 -5.20 9.25
CA ALA A 90 -9.19 -5.16 8.96
C ALA A 90 -9.94 -6.47 9.29
N PHE A 91 -9.41 -7.22 10.25
CA PHE A 91 -9.66 -8.64 10.38
C PHE A 91 -11.00 -8.93 11.07
N GLY A 92 -11.34 -8.07 12.04
CA GLY A 92 -12.57 -8.12 12.83
C GLY A 92 -13.73 -7.32 12.21
N CYS A 93 -13.62 -6.86 10.97
CA CYS A 93 -14.68 -6.07 10.34
C CYS A 93 -15.90 -6.96 10.01
N ALA A 94 -17.08 -6.49 10.41
CA ALA A 94 -18.34 -7.20 10.20
C ALA A 94 -18.89 -7.10 8.76
N SER A 95 -18.39 -6.14 7.99
CA SER A 95 -18.72 -5.94 6.57
C SER A 95 -17.50 -5.41 5.82
N TRP A 96 -17.58 -5.38 4.49
CA TRP A 96 -16.52 -4.77 3.70
C TRP A 96 -16.47 -3.25 3.92
N GLU A 97 -17.61 -2.56 4.08
CA GLU A 97 -17.64 -1.10 4.32
C GLU A 97 -16.82 -0.78 5.56
N ALA A 98 -16.99 -1.59 6.61
CA ALA A 98 -16.20 -1.50 7.82
C ALA A 98 -14.71 -1.78 7.57
N ALA A 99 -14.37 -2.68 6.64
CA ALA A 99 -12.98 -2.94 6.24
C ALA A 99 -12.37 -1.78 5.45
N ALA A 100 -13.09 -1.19 4.49
CA ALA A 100 -12.63 -0.05 3.69
C ALA A 100 -12.40 1.20 4.56
N ASP A 101 -13.31 1.45 5.51
CA ASP A 101 -13.11 2.50 6.50
C ASP A 101 -11.92 2.16 7.42
N SER A 102 -11.62 0.88 7.70
CA SER A 102 -10.44 0.49 8.48
C SER A 102 -9.14 0.73 7.71
N TYR A 103 -9.07 0.44 6.41
CA TYR A 103 -7.89 0.78 5.60
C TYR A 103 -7.67 2.30 5.55
N THR A 104 -8.74 3.09 5.45
CA THR A 104 -8.66 4.55 5.52
C THR A 104 -8.17 5.02 6.90
N ARG A 105 -8.67 4.41 7.99
CA ARG A 105 -8.18 4.67 9.36
C ARG A 105 -6.71 4.31 9.54
N ALA A 106 -6.25 3.20 8.99
CA ALA A 106 -4.83 2.82 9.07
C ALA A 106 -3.91 3.91 8.48
N ALA A 107 -4.29 4.47 7.33
CA ALA A 107 -3.57 5.58 6.71
C ALA A 107 -3.60 6.85 7.59
N HIS A 108 -4.77 7.20 8.14
CA HIS A 108 -4.90 8.34 9.06
C HIS A 108 -4.13 8.18 10.37
N ASP A 109 -4.08 6.97 10.93
CA ASP A 109 -3.33 6.69 12.15
C ASP A 109 -1.82 6.77 11.90
N ALA A 110 -1.33 6.28 10.75
CA ALA A 110 0.05 6.48 10.31
C ALA A 110 0.37 7.98 10.07
N GLU A 111 -0.53 8.73 9.42
CA GLU A 111 -0.41 10.19 9.24
C GLU A 111 -0.35 10.91 10.60
N ALA A 112 -1.13 10.46 11.57
CA ALA A 112 -1.14 11.07 12.88
C ALA A 112 0.09 10.71 13.73
N ALA A 113 0.59 9.48 13.60
CA ALA A 113 1.79 9.01 14.29
C ALA A 113 3.02 9.87 13.97
N VAL A 114 3.21 10.28 12.70
CA VAL A 114 4.36 11.13 12.34
C VAL A 114 4.33 12.51 13.01
N ALA A 115 3.13 13.05 13.29
CA ALA A 115 2.99 14.31 14.01
C ALA A 115 3.12 14.15 15.52
N GLU A 116 2.68 13.01 16.06
CA GLU A 116 2.79 12.69 17.49
C GLU A 116 4.21 12.30 17.89
N ALA A 117 5.07 11.89 16.95
CA ALA A 117 6.49 11.68 17.18
C ALA A 117 7.25 12.96 17.57
N ILE A 118 6.65 14.15 17.37
CA ILE A 118 7.17 15.41 17.88
C ILE A 118 6.83 15.52 19.38
N ASP A 119 7.82 15.21 20.21
CA ASP A 119 7.77 15.37 21.67
C ASP A 119 8.30 16.76 22.09
N GLU A 120 7.58 17.81 21.67
CA GLU A 120 7.87 19.19 22.03
C GLU A 120 6.61 19.88 22.58
N PRO A 121 6.75 20.84 23.52
CA PRO A 121 5.62 21.60 24.05
C PRO A 121 4.82 22.29 22.93
N ASP A 122 3.50 22.32 23.09
CA ASP A 122 2.65 22.95 22.09
C ASP A 122 2.92 24.45 21.96
N SER A 123 3.17 24.86 20.72
CA SER A 123 3.40 26.23 20.27
C SER A 123 2.87 26.37 18.83
N PRO A 124 2.61 27.59 18.34
CA PRO A 124 2.22 27.81 16.95
C PRO A 124 3.21 27.20 15.94
N GLU A 125 4.51 27.30 16.21
CA GLU A 125 5.57 26.77 15.36
C GLU A 125 5.55 25.24 15.31
N VAL A 126 5.41 24.59 16.48
CA VAL A 126 5.25 23.13 16.56
C VAL A 126 3.98 22.67 15.85
N GLY A 127 2.88 23.42 16.00
CA GLY A 127 1.62 23.14 15.31
C GLY A 127 1.76 23.17 13.79
N LEU A 128 2.45 24.17 13.24
CA LEU A 128 2.73 24.27 11.80
C LEU A 128 3.59 23.10 11.31
N ARG A 129 4.65 22.74 12.03
CA ARG A 129 5.50 21.59 11.67
C ARG A 129 4.74 20.27 11.70
N LYS A 130 3.89 20.05 12.73
CA LYS A 130 2.99 18.87 12.81
C LYS A 130 2.04 18.83 11.61
N TYR A 131 1.48 19.97 11.20
CA TYR A 131 0.62 20.07 10.02
C TYR A 131 1.35 19.74 8.72
N GLU A 132 2.57 20.27 8.53
CA GLU A 132 3.40 20.01 7.35
C GLU A 132 3.80 18.54 7.24
N LEU A 133 4.18 17.90 8.35
CA LEU A 133 4.51 16.47 8.37
C LEU A 133 3.32 15.61 7.98
N ARG A 134 2.13 15.89 8.52
CA ARG A 134 0.88 15.24 8.10
C ARG A 134 0.61 15.44 6.61
N GLY A 135 0.84 16.65 6.10
CA GLY A 135 0.68 16.96 4.68
C GLY A 135 1.62 16.14 3.78
N ARG A 136 2.89 16.01 4.17
CA ARG A 136 3.88 15.18 3.47
C ARG A 136 3.54 13.70 3.52
N GLU A 137 3.13 13.20 4.69
CA GLU A 137 2.75 11.80 4.84
C GLU A 137 1.49 11.48 4.04
N ARG A 138 0.48 12.35 4.05
CA ARG A 138 -0.72 12.20 3.23
C ARG A 138 -0.40 12.20 1.74
N ALA A 139 0.52 13.04 1.27
CA ALA A 139 0.95 13.05 -0.12
C ALA A 139 1.59 11.70 -0.50
N ALA A 140 2.51 11.21 0.32
CA ALA A 140 3.16 9.91 0.09
C ALA A 140 2.16 8.74 0.11
N GLN A 141 1.17 8.76 1.01
CA GLN A 141 0.10 7.75 1.05
C GLN A 141 -0.79 7.79 -0.20
N LEU A 142 -1.06 8.96 -0.76
CA LEU A 142 -1.79 9.05 -2.03
C LEU A 142 -0.99 8.39 -3.17
N ASP A 143 0.33 8.55 -3.18
CA ASP A 143 1.21 7.90 -4.15
C ASP A 143 1.23 6.39 -3.96
N LEU A 144 1.28 5.90 -2.71
CA LEU A 144 1.12 4.48 -2.39
C LEU A 144 -0.21 3.89 -2.86
N LEU A 145 -1.31 4.64 -2.73
CA LEU A 145 -2.63 4.16 -3.18
C LEU A 145 -2.63 3.99 -4.70
N ARG A 146 -2.07 4.96 -5.43
CA ARG A 146 -1.94 4.90 -6.90
C ARG A 146 -1.00 3.77 -7.33
N GLU A 147 0.09 3.56 -6.61
CA GLU A 147 1.03 2.47 -6.84
C GLU A 147 0.37 1.09 -6.75
N VAL A 148 -0.46 0.89 -5.73
CA VAL A 148 -1.02 -0.44 -5.45
C VAL A 148 -2.27 -0.73 -6.27
N LEU A 149 -3.20 0.23 -6.38
CA LEU A 149 -4.47 0.03 -7.10
C LEU A 149 -4.38 0.27 -8.59
N ARG A 150 -3.37 1.03 -9.07
CA ARG A 150 -3.41 1.71 -10.38
C ARG A 150 -4.61 2.66 -10.46
N ASN A 151 -4.67 3.49 -11.50
CA ASN A 151 -5.93 4.11 -11.90
C ASN A 151 -6.95 3.02 -12.29
N PRO A 152 -8.04 2.83 -11.52
CA PRO A 152 -9.02 1.77 -11.77
C PRO A 152 -9.88 2.05 -13.01
N PHE A 153 -9.87 3.30 -13.49
CA PHE A 153 -10.61 3.75 -14.68
C PHE A 153 -9.77 3.69 -15.95
N ARG A 154 -8.52 3.21 -15.86
CA ARG A 154 -7.66 2.91 -17.02
C ARG A 154 -7.39 1.42 -17.07
N SER A 155 -7.93 0.77 -18.11
CA SER A 155 -7.62 -0.62 -18.39
C SER A 155 -6.21 -0.74 -18.98
N VAL A 156 -5.45 -1.72 -18.52
CA VAL A 156 -4.18 -2.13 -19.11
C VAL A 156 -4.34 -3.57 -19.55
N SER A 157 -4.31 -3.80 -20.86
CA SER A 157 -4.30 -5.16 -21.41
C SER A 157 -2.88 -5.71 -21.28
N PHE A 158 -2.67 -6.63 -20.34
CA PHE A 158 -1.37 -7.22 -20.09
C PHE A 158 -1.27 -8.57 -20.82
N SER A 159 -0.39 -8.66 -21.82
CA SER A 159 -0.24 -9.91 -22.58
C SER A 159 0.40 -11.01 -21.72
N PRO A 160 -0.14 -12.24 -21.70
CA PRO A 160 0.51 -13.37 -21.06
C PRO A 160 1.92 -13.66 -21.59
N THR A 161 2.21 -13.30 -22.86
CA THR A 161 3.53 -13.48 -23.47
C THR A 161 4.63 -12.65 -22.81
N TRP A 162 4.27 -11.56 -22.12
CA TRP A 162 5.23 -10.73 -21.39
C TRP A 162 5.70 -11.36 -20.08
N ARG A 163 5.03 -12.42 -19.60
CA ARG A 163 5.44 -13.18 -18.41
C ARG A 163 6.53 -14.20 -18.74
N THR A 164 7.65 -13.73 -19.25
CA THR A 164 8.85 -14.56 -19.47
C THR A 164 9.43 -15.01 -18.14
N GLU A 165 10.26 -16.05 -18.17
CA GLU A 165 10.98 -16.54 -16.99
C GLU A 165 11.76 -15.41 -16.30
N THR A 166 12.51 -14.61 -17.07
CA THR A 166 13.27 -13.46 -16.57
C THR A 166 12.38 -12.42 -15.90
N ALA A 167 11.28 -12.01 -16.55
CA ALA A 167 10.37 -11.02 -15.99
C ALA A 167 9.75 -11.50 -14.67
N VAL A 168 9.32 -12.77 -14.64
CA VAL A 168 8.73 -13.39 -13.45
C VAL A 168 9.74 -13.55 -12.32
N LEU A 169 10.99 -13.92 -12.60
CA LEU A 169 12.06 -14.03 -11.60
C LEU A 169 12.37 -12.67 -10.97
N LEU A 170 12.57 -11.62 -11.78
CA LEU A 170 12.78 -10.25 -11.31
C LEU A 170 11.62 -9.79 -10.42
N ALA A 171 10.38 -9.98 -10.91
CA ALA A 171 9.18 -9.62 -10.18
C ALA A 171 9.08 -10.34 -8.82
N ARG A 172 9.34 -11.65 -8.76
CA ARG A 172 9.32 -12.42 -7.50
C ARG A 172 10.38 -11.92 -6.52
N GLN A 173 11.61 -11.73 -7.00
CA GLN A 173 12.72 -11.27 -6.16
C GLN A 173 12.40 -9.91 -5.52
N MET A 174 11.93 -8.94 -6.32
CA MET A 174 11.53 -7.63 -5.80
C MET A 174 10.36 -7.75 -4.81
N TYR A 175 9.38 -8.61 -5.12
CA TYR A 175 8.20 -8.80 -4.29
C TYR A 175 8.51 -9.41 -2.90
N GLU A 176 9.42 -10.38 -2.85
CA GLU A 176 9.83 -11.07 -1.63
C GLU A 176 10.78 -10.23 -0.77
N SER A 177 11.78 -9.60 -1.40
CA SER A 177 12.77 -8.76 -0.72
C SER A 177 12.23 -7.38 -0.34
N ARG A 178 11.19 -6.90 -1.03
CA ARG A 178 10.69 -5.51 -1.02
C ARG A 178 11.71 -4.49 -1.53
N ASP A 179 12.74 -4.94 -2.23
CA ASP A 179 13.68 -4.10 -2.95
C ASP A 179 13.24 -4.02 -4.42
N PHE A 180 12.79 -2.84 -4.85
CA PHE A 180 12.30 -2.59 -6.20
C PHE A 180 13.33 -1.85 -7.08
N SER A 181 14.61 -1.85 -6.68
CA SER A 181 15.69 -1.21 -7.46
C SER A 181 15.85 -1.79 -8.87
N ALA A 182 15.41 -3.03 -9.10
CA ALA A 182 15.47 -3.70 -10.40
C ALA A 182 14.28 -3.38 -11.34
N MET A 183 13.39 -2.43 -11.00
CA MET A 183 12.25 -2.06 -11.84
C MET A 183 12.63 -1.61 -13.27
N PRO A 184 13.70 -0.82 -13.50
CA PRO A 184 14.13 -0.50 -14.86
C PRO A 184 14.56 -1.75 -15.66
N ILE A 185 15.18 -2.72 -15.00
CA ILE A 185 15.58 -4.00 -15.62
C ILE A 185 14.35 -4.84 -15.95
N LEU A 186 13.30 -4.80 -15.11
CA LEU A 186 12.01 -5.40 -15.43
C LEU A 186 11.38 -4.76 -16.67
N ALA A 187 11.48 -3.43 -16.83
CA ALA A 187 11.01 -2.75 -18.03
C ALA A 187 11.66 -3.30 -19.30
N ASP A 188 12.98 -3.48 -19.27
CA ASP A 188 13.75 -4.00 -20.39
C ASP A 188 13.38 -5.46 -20.68
N ALA A 189 13.27 -6.30 -19.65
CA ALA A 189 12.83 -7.69 -19.80
C ALA A 189 11.40 -7.82 -20.37
N LEU A 190 10.49 -6.90 -20.00
CA LEU A 190 9.15 -6.83 -20.58
C LEU A 190 9.20 -6.38 -22.04
N GLN A 191 10.03 -5.38 -22.36
CA GLN A 191 10.20 -4.89 -23.73
C GLN A 191 10.79 -5.97 -24.65
N ASP A 192 11.79 -6.72 -24.18
CA ASP A 192 12.39 -7.87 -24.88
C ASP A 192 11.36 -8.98 -25.14
N ALA A 193 10.38 -9.14 -24.25
CA ALA A 193 9.25 -10.04 -24.43
C ALA A 193 8.17 -9.52 -25.40
N GLY A 194 8.41 -8.36 -26.02
CA GLY A 194 7.48 -7.70 -26.95
C GLY A 194 6.43 -6.81 -26.28
N CYS A 195 6.68 -6.31 -25.06
CA CYS A 195 5.83 -5.29 -24.46
C CYS A 195 6.11 -3.92 -25.11
N ASP A 196 5.07 -3.31 -25.66
CA ASP A 196 5.07 -1.96 -26.21
C ASP A 196 4.14 -0.99 -25.45
N HIS A 197 3.57 -1.45 -24.33
CA HIS A 197 2.59 -0.68 -23.57
C HIS A 197 3.28 0.43 -22.75
N THR A 198 3.18 1.67 -23.22
CA THR A 198 3.85 2.84 -22.62
C THR A 198 3.60 2.98 -21.12
N LEU A 199 2.35 2.91 -20.65
CA LEU A 199 2.06 3.02 -19.21
C LEU A 199 2.78 1.96 -18.34
N VAL A 200 3.04 0.77 -18.87
CA VAL A 200 3.77 -0.29 -18.13
C VAL A 200 5.26 0.06 -18.10
N LEU A 201 5.83 0.36 -19.27
CA LEU A 201 7.26 0.63 -19.40
C LEU A 201 7.68 1.93 -18.70
N ASP A 202 6.90 3.00 -18.87
CA ASP A 202 7.16 4.31 -18.26
C ASP A 202 7.07 4.19 -16.73
N HIS A 203 6.08 3.45 -16.21
CA HIS A 203 5.96 3.20 -14.78
C HIS A 203 7.18 2.49 -14.18
N CYS A 204 7.72 1.49 -14.89
CA CYS A 204 8.92 0.78 -14.44
C CYS A 204 10.21 1.61 -14.54
N ARG A 205 10.23 2.63 -15.42
CA ARG A 205 11.40 3.46 -15.70
C ARG A 205 11.40 4.79 -14.96
N ASP A 206 10.28 5.20 -14.39
CA ASP A 206 10.16 6.46 -13.66
C ASP A 206 11.00 6.42 -12.36
N PRO A 207 12.12 7.17 -12.28
CA PRO A 207 12.97 7.18 -11.09
C PRO A 207 12.31 7.86 -9.88
N GLY A 208 11.22 8.60 -10.09
CA GLY A 208 10.44 9.23 -9.03
C GLY A 208 9.32 8.33 -8.48
N GLN A 209 9.03 7.19 -9.13
CA GLN A 209 7.98 6.29 -8.70
C GLN A 209 8.42 5.49 -7.47
N ILE A 210 7.56 5.47 -6.45
CA ILE A 210 7.77 4.65 -5.26
C ILE A 210 7.05 3.33 -5.48
N HIS A 211 7.81 2.24 -5.46
CA HIS A 211 7.26 0.89 -5.56
C HIS A 211 7.19 0.22 -4.19
N VAL A 212 6.10 -0.49 -3.96
CA VAL A 212 5.88 -1.30 -2.75
C VAL A 212 5.32 -2.66 -3.12
N ARG A 213 5.28 -3.57 -2.16
CA ARG A 213 4.57 -4.84 -2.36
C ARG A 213 3.10 -4.56 -2.65
N GLY A 214 2.63 -5.05 -3.80
CA GLY A 214 1.34 -4.66 -4.38
C GLY A 214 1.44 -3.71 -5.58
N CYS A 215 2.65 -3.28 -5.95
CA CYS A 215 2.96 -2.60 -7.23
C CYS A 215 2.16 -3.24 -8.37
N TRP A 216 1.38 -2.43 -9.07
CA TRP A 216 0.43 -2.96 -10.04
C TRP A 216 1.10 -3.66 -11.22
N VAL A 217 2.29 -3.21 -11.69
CA VAL A 217 3.01 -3.92 -12.76
C VAL A 217 3.58 -5.24 -12.27
N VAL A 218 4.20 -5.26 -11.08
CA VAL A 218 4.75 -6.50 -10.50
C VAL A 218 3.63 -7.51 -10.27
N ASP A 219 2.47 -7.08 -9.75
CA ASP A 219 1.32 -7.95 -9.59
C ASP A 219 0.78 -8.48 -10.93
N LEU A 220 0.78 -7.67 -12.00
CA LEU A 220 0.42 -8.14 -13.36
C LEU A 220 1.40 -9.21 -13.86
N VAL A 221 2.71 -9.06 -13.61
CA VAL A 221 3.72 -10.06 -13.97
C VAL A 221 3.52 -11.35 -13.17
N LEU A 222 3.24 -11.24 -11.87
CA LEU A 222 3.03 -12.38 -10.96
C LEU A 222 1.64 -13.02 -11.07
N GLY A 223 0.72 -12.42 -11.81
CA GLY A 223 -0.67 -12.89 -11.91
C GLY A 223 -1.46 -12.73 -10.61
N LYS A 224 -1.14 -11.72 -9.81
CA LYS A 224 -1.83 -11.37 -8.58
C LYS A 224 -2.89 -10.30 -8.87
N SER A 225 -4.14 -10.55 -8.49
CA SER A 225 -5.25 -9.58 -8.53
C SER A 225 -5.60 -9.15 -7.11
#